data_AF-A0AAU2NEA0-F1
#
_entry.id   AF-A0AAU2NEA0-F1
#
_cell.length_a   1.000
_cell.length_b   1.000
_cell.length_c   1.000
_cell.angle_alpha   90.00
_cell.angle_beta   90.00
_cell.angle_gamma   90.00
#
_symmetry.space_group_name_H-M   'P 1'
#
loop_
_entity.id
_entity.type
_entity.pdbx_description
1 polymer ?
#
loop_
_entity_poly.entity_id
_entity_poly.type
_entity_poly.pdbx_seq_one_letter_code
_entity_poly.pdbx_strand_id
1 'polypeptide(L)'
;MAGQATWRAIGHQRGAAGLATGALALLLAVAGCSSTGTGAAPSASAPPVRPAEPASPTATASPTVPLPPVPQPTSPEVVPSALAPEQPPEPSEAPAVIYECDGRSLSSPRSFALACGNGAAQLDGLVWKGWGGLSPTATGRLWEKNAAGGVAAVPATVTLGGLTGGDYTTMRISAPKADRPNLDLTLGKSGPTPKG
;
A
#
# COMPACT_ATOMS: atom_id res chain seq x y z
N MET A 1 -37.31 23.98 21.51
CA MET A 1 -36.25 23.87 22.54
C MET A 1 -34.93 23.75 21.80
N ALA A 2 -34.22 24.87 21.63
CA ALA A 2 -32.98 24.95 20.87
C ALA A 2 -31.79 24.93 21.85
N GLY A 3 -30.93 23.92 21.73
CA GLY A 3 -29.70 23.81 22.52
C GLY A 3 -28.55 24.50 21.78
N GLN A 4 -28.05 25.60 22.34
CA GLN A 4 -26.84 26.25 21.87
C GLN A 4 -25.61 25.47 22.37
N ALA A 5 -24.82 24.92 21.45
CA ALA A 5 -23.53 24.31 21.74
C ALA A 5 -22.44 25.39 21.67
N THR A 6 -21.98 25.80 22.85
CA THR A 6 -20.91 26.79 23.05
C THR A 6 -19.55 26.16 22.69
N TRP A 7 -18.99 26.52 21.53
CA TRP A 7 -17.62 26.14 21.17
C TRP A 7 -16.63 26.99 21.96
N ARG A 8 -15.94 26.38 22.93
CA ARG A 8 -14.79 27.01 23.59
C ARG A 8 -13.58 26.94 22.67
N ALA A 9 -13.09 28.11 22.27
CA ALA A 9 -11.80 28.31 21.63
C ALA A 9 -10.68 27.81 22.56
N ILE A 10 -9.94 26.79 22.13
CA ILE A 10 -8.73 26.33 22.82
C ILE A 10 -7.59 27.23 22.35
N GLY A 11 -7.14 28.08 23.26
CA GLY A 11 -6.10 29.08 23.04
C GLY A 11 -4.74 28.47 22.72
N HIS A 12 -4.03 29.15 21.82
CA HIS A 12 -2.61 28.98 21.57
C HIS A 12 -1.79 29.16 22.84
N GLN A 13 -1.20 28.09 23.36
CA GLN A 13 -0.06 28.17 24.27
C GLN A 13 1.21 28.33 23.44
N ARG A 14 1.60 29.60 23.22
CA ARG A 14 2.97 29.97 22.83
C ARG A 14 3.86 29.82 24.07
N GLY A 15 4.47 28.66 24.25
CA GLY A 15 5.54 28.45 25.22
C GLY A 15 6.89 28.76 24.58
N ALA A 16 7.43 29.95 24.87
CA ALA A 16 8.81 30.31 24.59
C ALA A 16 9.67 30.09 25.85
N ALA A 17 10.97 29.86 25.60
CA ALA A 17 12.10 29.91 26.52
C ALA A 17 12.39 28.67 27.40
N GLY A 18 13.63 28.17 27.25
CA GLY A 18 14.22 27.17 28.12
C GLY A 18 15.49 26.54 27.55
N LEU A 19 16.55 27.34 27.37
CA LEU A 19 17.91 26.83 27.16
C LEU A 19 18.33 26.08 28.44
N ALA A 20 18.58 24.78 28.34
CA ALA A 20 19.26 24.02 29.39
C ALA A 20 20.30 23.11 28.76
N THR A 21 21.52 23.65 28.67
CA THR A 21 22.76 22.93 28.44
C THR A 21 22.95 21.92 29.57
N GLY A 22 22.90 20.63 29.24
CA GLY A 22 23.11 19.54 30.20
C GLY A 22 23.86 18.40 29.54
N ALA A 23 25.18 18.54 29.42
CA ALA A 23 26.07 17.46 29.04
C ALA A 23 26.16 16.46 30.21
N LEU A 24 25.51 15.31 30.08
CA LEU A 24 25.79 14.15 30.93
C LEU A 24 26.52 13.10 30.08
N ALA A 25 27.85 13.17 30.13
CA ALA A 25 28.72 12.12 29.65
C ALA A 25 28.66 10.93 30.62
N LEU A 26 27.95 9.88 30.25
CA LEU A 26 28.02 8.58 30.92
C LEU A 26 29.02 7.69 30.17
N LEU A 27 30.26 7.72 30.67
CA LEU A 27 31.28 6.70 30.41
C LEU A 27 30.93 5.45 31.24
N LEU A 28 30.54 4.37 30.59
CA LEU A 28 30.56 3.03 31.18
C LEU A 28 31.42 2.12 30.31
N ALA A 29 32.47 1.61 30.96
CA ALA A 29 33.51 0.78 30.37
C ALA A 29 33.04 -0.67 30.17
N VAL A 30 33.59 -1.23 29.09
CA VAL A 30 33.76 -2.62 28.67
C VAL A 30 33.69 -3.71 29.74
N ALA A 31 32.93 -4.77 29.44
CA ALA A 31 33.30 -6.16 29.71
C ALA A 31 32.68 -7.04 28.62
N GLY A 32 33.52 -7.72 27.84
CA GLY A 32 33.08 -8.68 26.84
C GLY A 32 32.62 -10.00 27.47
N CYS A 33 31.76 -10.71 26.73
CA CYS A 33 31.76 -12.17 26.75
C CYS A 33 31.16 -12.68 25.44
N SER A 34 32.02 -13.22 24.59
CA SER A 34 31.65 -14.06 23.46
C SER A 34 30.97 -15.33 23.98
N SER A 35 29.90 -15.78 23.35
CA SER A 35 29.41 -17.14 23.55
C SER A 35 28.94 -17.71 22.22
N THR A 36 29.89 -18.38 21.59
CA THR A 36 29.72 -19.30 20.48
C THR A 36 28.94 -20.52 20.97
N GLY A 37 27.68 -20.65 20.55
CA GLY A 37 26.86 -21.83 20.79
C GLY A 37 26.87 -22.76 19.59
N THR A 38 27.88 -23.62 19.50
CA THR A 38 27.92 -24.76 18.58
C THR A 38 27.12 -25.91 19.20
N GLY A 39 25.97 -26.27 18.60
CA GLY A 39 25.24 -27.50 18.90
C GLY A 39 25.18 -28.38 17.66
N ALA A 40 25.97 -29.45 17.64
CA ALA A 40 25.97 -30.46 16.59
C ALA A 40 24.81 -31.47 16.78
N ALA A 41 24.33 -32.00 15.65
CA ALA A 41 23.28 -32.99 15.50
C ALA A 41 23.67 -34.41 16.00
N PRO A 42 22.68 -35.32 16.16
CA PRO A 42 22.52 -36.45 15.21
C PRO A 42 21.02 -36.68 14.85
N SER A 43 20.61 -36.95 13.60
CA SER A 43 20.79 -38.13 12.71
C SER A 43 20.12 -39.44 13.19
N ALA A 44 18.99 -39.80 12.56
CA ALA A 44 18.48 -41.16 12.30
C ALA A 44 17.23 -41.04 11.36
N SER A 45 17.34 -41.33 10.06
CA SER A 45 17.12 -42.64 9.39
C SER A 45 15.69 -43.17 9.51
N ALA A 46 14.83 -42.97 8.50
CA ALA A 46 14.44 -43.93 7.41
C ALA A 46 12.99 -44.45 7.63
N PRO A 47 12.20 -44.96 6.65
CA PRO A 47 12.57 -45.59 5.37
C PRO A 47 11.78 -45.09 4.11
N PRO A 48 12.09 -45.63 2.91
CA PRO A 48 11.47 -45.27 1.62
C PRO A 48 10.37 -46.26 1.17
N VAL A 49 9.31 -45.79 0.51
CA VAL A 49 8.40 -46.65 -0.28
C VAL A 49 7.89 -45.94 -1.54
N ARG A 50 8.55 -46.27 -2.66
CA ARG A 50 8.07 -46.76 -3.97
C ARG A 50 6.72 -46.34 -4.61
N PRO A 51 6.61 -46.49 -5.96
CA PRO A 51 5.84 -45.65 -6.86
C PRO A 51 4.59 -46.35 -7.45
N ALA A 52 3.70 -45.54 -8.05
CA ALA A 52 2.82 -45.99 -9.14
C ALA A 52 2.42 -44.81 -10.05
N GLU A 53 2.88 -44.92 -11.28
CA GLU A 53 2.45 -44.22 -12.51
C GLU A 53 1.11 -44.84 -13.01
N PRO A 54 0.67 -44.64 -14.27
CA PRO A 54 -0.10 -43.55 -14.89
C PRO A 54 -1.60 -43.87 -15.13
N ALA A 55 -2.42 -42.84 -15.39
CA ALA A 55 -3.58 -42.91 -16.29
C ALA A 55 -3.92 -41.47 -16.77
N SER A 56 -3.44 -41.06 -17.94
CA SER A 56 -4.08 -41.10 -19.27
C SER A 56 -5.06 -39.93 -19.54
N PRO A 57 -4.86 -39.15 -20.62
CA PRO A 57 -5.69 -38.00 -20.98
C PRO A 57 -6.99 -38.43 -21.66
N THR A 58 -8.11 -37.80 -21.32
CA THR A 58 -9.35 -37.89 -22.11
C THR A 58 -9.63 -36.55 -22.76
N ALA A 59 -9.40 -36.49 -24.06
CA ALA A 59 -9.97 -35.47 -24.94
C ALA A 59 -11.50 -35.60 -24.93
N THR A 60 -12.22 -34.49 -24.83
CA THR A 60 -13.65 -34.42 -25.20
C THR A 60 -13.78 -33.41 -26.32
N ALA A 61 -14.35 -33.91 -27.42
CA ALA A 61 -14.48 -33.26 -28.70
C ALA A 61 -15.47 -32.08 -28.70
N SER A 62 -15.23 -31.15 -29.63
CA SER A 62 -16.12 -30.05 -30.02
C SER A 62 -17.48 -30.54 -30.53
N PRO A 63 -18.58 -29.84 -30.20
CA PRO A 63 -19.77 -29.82 -31.05
C PRO A 63 -19.63 -28.72 -32.12
N THR A 64 -19.48 -29.15 -33.38
CA THR A 64 -19.70 -28.31 -34.57
C THR A 64 -21.20 -28.02 -34.68
N VAL A 65 -21.60 -26.78 -34.43
CA VAL A 65 -22.96 -26.29 -34.71
C VAL A 65 -23.05 -25.91 -36.19
N PRO A 66 -24.07 -26.37 -36.94
CA PRO A 66 -24.28 -25.94 -38.32
C PRO A 66 -24.66 -24.46 -38.38
N LEU A 67 -23.93 -23.70 -39.21
CA LEU A 67 -24.29 -22.32 -39.57
C LEU A 67 -25.57 -22.31 -40.42
N PRO A 68 -26.58 -21.47 -40.11
CA PRO A 68 -27.65 -21.16 -41.04
C PRO A 68 -27.18 -20.27 -42.22
N PRO A 69 -27.88 -20.33 -43.37
CA PRO A 69 -27.49 -19.62 -44.59
C PRO A 69 -27.64 -18.10 -44.51
N VAL A 70 -26.70 -17.45 -45.21
CA VAL A 70 -26.50 -16.00 -45.39
C VAL A 70 -27.70 -15.31 -46.05
N PRO A 71 -28.12 -14.15 -45.54
CA PRO A 71 -28.72 -13.08 -46.35
C PRO A 71 -27.75 -11.89 -46.50
N GLN A 72 -27.43 -11.54 -47.75
CA GLN A 72 -26.91 -10.24 -48.21
C GLN A 72 -28.04 -9.54 -49.01
N PRO A 73 -27.97 -8.25 -49.40
CA PRO A 73 -27.20 -7.11 -48.88
C PRO A 73 -28.06 -5.82 -48.80
N THR A 74 -27.82 -4.91 -47.83
CA THR A 74 -28.02 -3.45 -48.08
C THR A 74 -27.44 -2.60 -46.96
N SER A 75 -26.48 -1.75 -47.32
CA SER A 75 -26.31 -0.34 -46.88
C SER A 75 -24.82 0.00 -46.77
N PRO A 76 -24.30 1.00 -47.51
CA PRO A 76 -23.03 1.61 -47.17
C PRO A 76 -23.23 2.48 -45.92
N GLU A 77 -23.10 1.87 -44.75
CA GLU A 77 -22.96 2.63 -43.50
C GLU A 77 -21.55 3.22 -43.47
N VAL A 78 -21.48 4.54 -43.56
CA VAL A 78 -20.26 5.32 -43.34
C VAL A 78 -19.90 5.16 -41.87
N VAL A 79 -19.02 4.21 -41.57
CA VAL A 79 -18.45 4.05 -40.22
C VAL A 79 -17.51 5.24 -39.98
N PRO A 80 -17.76 6.10 -38.97
CA PRO A 80 -16.80 7.12 -38.58
C PRO A 80 -15.49 6.43 -38.23
N SER A 81 -14.39 6.89 -38.81
CA SER A 81 -13.03 6.43 -38.51
C SER A 81 -12.88 6.24 -37.01
N ALA A 82 -12.71 4.98 -36.60
CA ALA A 82 -12.36 4.63 -35.24
C ALA A 82 -11.13 5.47 -34.86
N LEU A 83 -11.31 6.36 -33.89
CA LEU A 83 -10.22 7.05 -33.22
C LEU A 83 -9.20 5.97 -32.83
N ALA A 84 -7.96 6.16 -33.30
CA ALA A 84 -6.86 5.25 -33.00
C ALA A 84 -6.86 4.94 -31.50
N PRO A 85 -6.70 3.67 -31.08
CA PRO A 85 -6.57 3.34 -29.67
C PRO A 85 -5.48 4.21 -29.07
N GLU A 86 -5.81 5.03 -28.07
CA GLU A 86 -4.80 5.72 -27.27
C GLU A 86 -3.86 4.65 -26.73
N GLN A 87 -2.62 4.63 -27.24
CA GLN A 87 -1.61 3.71 -26.75
C GLN A 87 -1.45 3.96 -25.25
N PRO A 88 -1.49 2.90 -24.41
CA PRO A 88 -1.19 3.03 -23.00
C PRO A 88 0.16 3.74 -22.84
N PRO A 89 0.27 4.70 -21.92
CA PRO A 89 1.54 5.40 -21.69
C PRO A 89 2.65 4.37 -21.42
N GLU A 90 3.78 4.54 -22.10
CA GLU A 90 4.92 3.66 -21.90
C GLU A 90 5.36 3.65 -20.43
N PRO A 91 5.78 2.50 -19.88
CA PRO A 91 6.29 2.43 -18.52
C PRO A 91 7.47 3.39 -18.36
N SER A 92 7.39 4.28 -17.37
CA SER A 92 8.52 5.15 -17.02
C SER A 92 9.68 4.29 -16.51
N GLU A 93 10.88 4.51 -17.05
CA GLU A 93 12.11 3.83 -16.60
C GLU A 93 12.58 4.29 -15.20
N ALA A 94 12.04 5.40 -14.70
CA ALA A 94 12.38 5.91 -13.37
C ALA A 94 11.82 4.98 -12.27
N PRO A 95 12.60 4.69 -11.21
CA PRO A 95 12.13 3.86 -10.11
C PRO A 95 10.95 4.54 -9.42
N ALA A 96 9.84 3.81 -9.27
CA ALA A 96 8.63 4.37 -8.69
C ALA A 96 8.76 4.60 -7.18
N VAL A 97 8.36 5.78 -6.70
CA VAL A 97 8.50 6.21 -5.31
C VAL A 97 7.27 6.94 -4.78
N ILE A 98 7.16 6.96 -3.45
CA ILE A 98 6.32 7.88 -2.66
C ILE A 98 7.21 8.64 -1.68
N TYR A 99 6.76 9.78 -1.16
CA TYR A 99 7.55 10.57 -0.21
C TYR A 99 6.93 10.57 1.19
N GLU A 100 7.79 10.48 2.20
CA GLU A 100 7.44 10.76 3.58
C GLU A 100 7.39 12.26 3.86
N CYS A 101 6.92 12.58 5.06
CA CYS A 101 6.78 13.95 5.56
C CYS A 101 8.10 14.73 5.67
N ASP A 102 9.23 14.03 5.79
CA ASP A 102 10.58 14.61 5.80
C ASP A 102 11.18 14.77 4.39
N GLY A 103 10.42 14.42 3.35
CA GLY A 103 10.86 14.43 1.96
C GLY A 103 11.69 13.23 1.56
N ARG A 104 11.79 12.19 2.40
CA ARG A 104 12.47 10.95 2.04
C ARG A 104 11.64 10.16 1.03
N SER A 105 12.25 9.80 -0.09
CA SER A 105 11.63 8.90 -1.08
C SER A 105 11.66 7.45 -0.59
N LEU A 106 10.55 6.76 -0.74
CA LEU A 106 10.35 5.37 -0.37
C LEU A 106 9.96 4.54 -1.59
N SER A 107 10.59 3.37 -1.74
CA SER A 107 10.19 2.36 -2.71
C SER A 107 9.53 1.20 -1.99
N SER A 108 8.27 0.92 -2.32
CA SER A 108 7.45 -0.18 -1.80
C SER A 108 7.51 -0.33 -0.27
N PRO A 109 7.19 0.72 0.50
CA PRO A 109 7.41 0.70 1.93
C PRO A 109 6.42 -0.19 2.66
N ARG A 110 6.87 -0.81 3.76
CA ARG A 110 6.03 -1.63 4.64
C ARG A 110 5.20 -0.81 5.62
N SER A 111 5.56 0.44 5.84
CA SER A 111 4.86 1.38 6.72
C SER A 111 4.84 2.77 6.09
N PHE A 112 3.81 3.55 6.38
CA PHE A 112 3.65 4.89 5.81
C PHE A 112 2.80 5.78 6.72
N ALA A 113 3.36 6.91 7.17
CA ALA A 113 2.63 7.88 7.98
C ALA A 113 1.62 8.64 7.11
N LEU A 114 0.37 8.76 7.56
CA LEU A 114 -0.71 9.38 6.78
C LEU A 114 -0.85 10.89 7.00
N ALA A 115 -0.17 11.43 8.00
CA ALA A 115 -0.21 12.83 8.34
C ALA A 115 1.15 13.31 8.86
N CYS A 116 1.56 14.48 8.39
CA CYS A 116 2.79 15.12 8.81
C CYS A 116 2.54 15.95 10.07
N GLY A 117 2.91 15.39 11.23
CA GLY A 117 3.05 16.15 12.48
C GLY A 117 2.39 15.55 13.72
N ASN A 118 1.22 14.91 13.60
CA ASN A 118 0.50 14.40 14.78
C ASN A 118 0.66 12.88 15.00
N GLY A 119 1.19 12.15 14.02
CA GLY A 119 1.34 10.69 14.10
C GLY A 119 0.03 9.95 14.40
N ALA A 120 -1.11 10.58 14.17
CA ALA A 120 -2.40 10.08 14.64
C ALA A 120 -2.91 8.90 13.79
N ALA A 121 -2.41 8.78 12.56
CA ALA A 121 -2.74 7.72 11.63
C ALA A 121 -1.52 7.24 10.84
N GLN A 122 -1.36 5.92 10.73
CA GLN A 122 -0.27 5.28 10.01
C GLN A 122 -0.73 3.97 9.38
N LEU A 123 -0.20 3.67 8.20
CA LEU A 123 -0.27 2.34 7.60
C LEU A 123 0.92 1.49 8.05
N ASP A 124 0.66 0.21 8.31
CA ASP A 124 1.68 -0.73 8.74
C ASP A 124 1.45 -2.13 8.14
N GLY A 125 2.54 -2.91 8.05
CA GLY A 125 2.52 -4.26 7.49
C GLY A 125 2.08 -4.31 6.03
N LEU A 126 2.39 -3.28 5.24
CA LEU A 126 2.01 -3.19 3.83
C LEU A 126 2.73 -4.24 2.98
N VAL A 127 1.95 -4.98 2.21
CA VAL A 127 2.42 -5.94 1.21
C VAL A 127 1.94 -5.49 -0.16
N TRP A 128 2.85 -4.97 -0.96
CA TRP A 128 2.56 -4.42 -2.29
C TRP A 128 2.47 -5.48 -3.38
N LYS A 129 1.60 -5.21 -4.36
CA LYS A 129 1.46 -5.93 -5.63
C LYS A 129 1.50 -4.93 -6.77
N GLY A 130 2.26 -5.26 -7.81
CA GLY A 130 2.37 -4.43 -9.02
C GLY A 130 3.09 -3.09 -8.81
N TRP A 131 3.99 -2.98 -7.82
CA TRP A 131 4.79 -1.78 -7.61
C TRP A 131 5.55 -1.39 -8.88
N GLY A 132 5.52 -0.11 -9.23
CA GLY A 132 6.04 0.42 -10.48
C GLY A 132 5.00 0.52 -11.60
N GLY A 133 3.86 -0.16 -11.48
CA GLY A 133 2.75 -0.04 -12.41
C GLY A 133 1.92 1.22 -12.18
N LEU A 134 0.94 1.47 -13.06
CA LEU A 134 0.06 2.64 -12.98
C LEU A 134 -0.87 2.64 -11.76
N SER A 135 -1.12 1.48 -11.16
CA SER A 135 -2.06 1.31 -10.05
C SER A 135 -1.65 0.14 -9.14
N PRO A 136 -0.53 0.26 -8.41
CA PRO A 136 -0.12 -0.77 -7.46
C PRO A 136 -1.09 -0.78 -6.28
N THR A 137 -1.25 -1.96 -5.68
CA THR A 137 -2.11 -2.16 -4.52
C THR A 137 -1.31 -2.73 -3.36
N ALA A 138 -1.71 -2.44 -2.13
CA ALA A 138 -1.18 -3.10 -0.94
C ALA A 138 -2.29 -3.49 0.02
N THR A 139 -2.04 -4.55 0.77
CA THR A 139 -2.84 -4.90 1.96
C THR A 139 -2.01 -4.72 3.21
N GLY A 140 -2.63 -4.26 4.28
CA GLY A 140 -1.97 -4.07 5.57
C GLY A 140 -2.96 -3.67 6.65
N ARG A 141 -2.52 -2.84 7.60
CA ARG A 141 -3.34 -2.33 8.69
C ARG A 141 -3.28 -0.82 8.75
N LEU A 142 -4.42 -0.20 9.00
CA LEU A 142 -4.54 1.20 9.39
C LEU A 142 -4.55 1.28 10.91
N TRP A 143 -3.56 1.98 11.45
CA TRP A 143 -3.44 2.34 12.85
C TRP A 143 -3.97 3.75 13.05
N GLU A 144 -4.95 3.92 13.93
CA GLU A 144 -5.51 5.23 14.30
C GLU A 144 -5.59 5.37 15.82
N LYS A 145 -5.19 6.54 16.31
CA LYS A 145 -5.39 6.90 17.72
C LYS A 145 -6.80 7.47 17.90
N ASN A 146 -7.58 6.86 18.79
CA ASN A 146 -8.91 7.37 19.14
C ASN A 146 -8.82 8.51 20.16
N ALA A 147 -9.93 9.23 20.34
CA ALA A 147 -10.02 10.37 21.26
C ALA A 147 -9.76 10.00 22.74
N ALA A 148 -9.99 8.74 23.12
CA ALA A 148 -9.69 8.22 24.46
C ALA A 148 -8.21 7.84 24.64
N GLY A 149 -7.38 8.03 23.62
CA GLY A 149 -5.96 7.67 23.63
C GLY A 149 -5.67 6.20 23.34
N GLY A 150 -6.70 5.39 23.12
CA GLY A 150 -6.58 4.02 22.64
C GLY A 150 -6.17 3.98 21.17
N VAL A 151 -5.60 2.85 20.75
CA VAL A 151 -5.13 2.66 19.38
C VAL A 151 -5.91 1.52 18.74
N ALA A 152 -6.59 1.81 17.63
CA ALA A 152 -7.29 0.83 16.82
C ALA A 152 -6.44 0.46 15.61
N ALA A 153 -6.40 -0.83 15.28
CA ALA A 153 -5.65 -1.35 14.15
C ALA A 153 -6.53 -2.24 13.29
N VAL A 154 -7.03 -1.69 12.19
CA VAL A 154 -8.01 -2.34 11.33
C VAL A 154 -7.39 -2.75 9.99
N PRO A 155 -7.87 -3.82 9.34
CA PRO A 155 -7.41 -4.18 8.00
C PRO A 155 -7.64 -3.04 7.01
N ALA A 156 -6.67 -2.81 6.14
CA ALA A 156 -6.74 -1.77 5.11
C ALA A 156 -6.20 -2.27 3.76
N THR A 157 -6.77 -1.72 2.68
CA THR A 157 -6.28 -1.85 1.32
C THR A 157 -5.86 -0.47 0.83
N VAL A 158 -4.72 -0.39 0.16
CA VAL A 158 -4.14 0.83 -0.39
C VAL A 158 -4.04 0.67 -1.90
N THR A 159 -4.39 1.70 -2.64
CA THR A 159 -4.20 1.79 -4.09
C THR A 159 -3.47 3.10 -4.39
N LEU A 160 -2.35 3.03 -5.11
CA LEU A 160 -1.69 4.24 -5.62
C LEU A 160 -2.15 4.53 -7.04
N GLY A 161 -1.91 5.77 -7.48
CA GLY A 161 -2.15 6.17 -8.85
C GLY A 161 -1.44 7.47 -9.19
N GLY A 162 -1.62 7.90 -10.44
CA GLY A 162 -1.01 9.13 -10.95
C GLY A 162 0.52 9.05 -10.95
N LEU A 163 1.06 7.90 -11.39
CA LEU A 163 2.49 7.71 -11.57
C LEU A 163 2.98 8.63 -12.69
N THR A 164 3.83 9.60 -12.38
CA THR A 164 4.38 10.54 -13.37
C THR A 164 5.83 10.82 -13.02
N GLY A 165 6.76 10.56 -13.96
CA GLY A 165 8.19 10.76 -13.74
C GLY A 165 8.78 9.92 -12.60
N GLY A 166 8.18 8.78 -12.28
CA GLY A 166 8.57 7.93 -11.14
C GLY A 166 7.86 8.26 -9.82
N ASP A 167 7.10 9.34 -9.73
CA ASP A 167 6.42 9.71 -8.49
C ASP A 167 4.94 9.30 -8.54
N TYR A 168 4.45 8.55 -7.55
CA TYR A 168 3.00 8.43 -7.37
C TYR A 168 2.46 9.71 -6.72
N THR A 169 1.38 10.24 -7.28
CA THR A 169 0.79 11.51 -6.84
C THR A 169 -0.52 11.33 -6.07
N THR A 170 -1.09 10.12 -6.06
CA THR A 170 -2.34 9.84 -5.35
C THR A 170 -2.28 8.52 -4.60
N MET A 171 -2.97 8.47 -3.46
CA MET A 171 -3.16 7.28 -2.66
C MET A 171 -4.60 7.22 -2.19
N ARG A 172 -5.26 6.08 -2.40
CA ARG A 172 -6.56 5.76 -1.84
C ARG A 172 -6.40 4.66 -0.82
N ILE A 173 -7.03 4.82 0.33
CA ILE A 173 -7.06 3.83 1.40
C ILE A 173 -8.51 3.44 1.64
N SER A 174 -8.79 2.14 1.69
CA SER A 174 -10.08 1.58 2.08
C SER A 174 -9.90 0.73 3.33
N ALA A 175 -10.59 1.08 4.41
CA ALA A 175 -10.54 0.43 5.71
C ALA A 175 -11.97 0.41 6.30
N PRO A 176 -12.84 -0.53 5.91
CA PRO A 176 -14.29 -0.47 6.20
C PRO A 176 -14.68 -0.42 7.69
N LYS A 177 -13.74 -0.76 8.59
CA LYS A 177 -13.94 -0.76 10.05
C LYS A 177 -13.31 0.44 10.75
N ALA A 178 -12.68 1.35 10.00
CA ALA A 178 -12.13 2.60 10.53
C ALA A 178 -13.24 3.65 10.70
N ASP A 179 -12.95 4.70 11.47
CA ASP A 179 -13.85 5.86 11.60
C ASP A 179 -14.04 6.55 10.24
N ARG A 180 -13.01 6.52 9.39
CA ARG A 180 -13.05 6.96 8.00
C ARG A 180 -12.82 5.77 7.07
N PRO A 181 -13.89 5.15 6.54
CA PRO A 181 -13.77 3.90 5.80
C PRO A 181 -13.04 4.06 4.47
N ASN A 182 -13.00 5.26 3.91
CA ASN A 182 -12.25 5.59 2.71
C ASN A 182 -11.51 6.91 2.93
N LEU A 183 -10.25 6.95 2.51
CA LEU A 183 -9.40 8.14 2.59
C LEU A 183 -8.67 8.31 1.27
N ASP A 184 -8.90 9.44 0.61
CA ASP A 184 -8.19 9.84 -0.60
C ASP A 184 -7.14 10.90 -0.24
N LEU A 185 -5.90 10.68 -0.70
CA LEU A 185 -4.75 11.51 -0.41
C LEU A 185 -4.07 11.93 -1.71
N THR A 186 -3.55 13.15 -1.71
CA THR A 186 -2.54 13.60 -2.66
C THR A 186 -1.16 13.37 -2.04
N LEU A 187 -0.25 12.81 -2.82
CA LEU A 187 1.14 12.57 -2.42
C LEU A 187 2.02 13.63 -3.09
N GLY A 188 2.73 14.41 -2.28
CA GLY A 188 3.73 15.35 -2.75
C GLY A 188 5.07 15.11 -2.05
N LYS A 189 6.09 15.89 -2.42
CA LYS A 189 7.43 15.83 -1.80
C LYS A 189 7.44 16.21 -0.32
N SER A 190 6.35 16.79 0.19
CA SER A 190 6.16 17.11 1.61
C SER A 190 5.31 16.06 2.35
N GLY A 191 5.06 14.91 1.72
CA GLY A 191 4.25 13.83 2.26
C GLY A 191 2.78 13.87 1.81
N PRO A 192 1.92 13.04 2.45
CA PRO A 192 0.51 12.92 2.11
C PRO A 192 -0.31 14.11 2.62
N THR A 193 -1.29 14.51 1.81
CA THR A 193 -2.29 15.53 2.16
C THR A 193 -3.69 15.01 1.82
N PRO A 194 -4.69 15.16 2.73
CA PRO A 194 -6.06 14.77 2.42
C PRO A 194 -6.60 15.51 1.19
N LYS A 195 -7.30 14.79 0.31
CA LYS A 195 -8.16 15.42 -0.69
C LYS A 195 -9.44 15.89 0.02
N GLY A 196 -9.76 17.18 -0.16
CA GLY A 196 -10.96 17.82 0.38
C GLY A 196 -12.21 17.47 -0.40
#